data_AF-A0A0C3LSX6-F1
#
_entry.id   AF-A0A0C3LSX6-F1
#
_cell.length_a   1.000
_cell.length_b   1.000
_cell.length_c   1.000
_cell.angle_alpha   90.00
_cell.angle_beta   90.00
_cell.angle_gamma   90.00
#
_symmetry.space_group_name_H-M   'P 1'
#
loop_
_entity.id
_entity.type
_entity.pdbx_description
1 polymer ?
#
loop_
_entity_poly.entity_id
_entity_poly.type
_entity_poly.pdbx_seq_one_letter_code
_entity_poly.pdbx_strand_id
1 'polypeptide(L)'
;MDFTFDANKYLSVAENTDVTRFCTLAAVVTLFWDWVTHLDDEVEYIWKRDWRMAGKPLYLIIRYGGFAFQIFDLVQMLGSWGKKQHWLNNSDSCALYYVLLPIGTPAFLFVVDVVLAYRSLCLYRLNRRLVTINVAFFCIAVASTAAIAGYSFSKFGVVATPRFITGCWATMPSTIYMTTVPPLIFELWLFSLVVYKLIRYTREVGRPSKESIIQLLVKDSMSWFFIIAAMILWNGLNFALAPEGLRGVALP
;
A
#
# COMPACT_ATOMS: atom_id res chain seq x y z
N MET A 1 3.73 -38.20 -10.80
CA MET A 1 3.10 -37.43 -9.71
C MET A 1 1.64 -37.31 -10.06
N ASP A 2 0.82 -38.15 -9.45
CA ASP A 2 -0.62 -38.11 -9.65
C ASP A 2 -1.15 -36.81 -9.03
N PHE A 3 -1.58 -35.89 -9.89
CA PHE A 3 -2.38 -34.74 -9.47
C PHE A 3 -3.76 -35.30 -9.09
N THR A 4 -3.95 -35.64 -7.82
CA THR A 4 -5.29 -35.87 -7.28
C THR A 4 -6.07 -34.56 -7.41
N PHE A 5 -7.07 -34.56 -8.29
CA PHE A 5 -7.96 -33.43 -8.50
C PHE A 5 -8.89 -33.32 -7.29
N ASP A 6 -8.49 -32.54 -6.29
CA ASP A 6 -9.32 -32.26 -5.12
C ASP A 6 -10.27 -31.10 -5.42
N ALA A 7 -11.46 -31.43 -5.93
CA ALA A 7 -12.47 -30.47 -6.35
C ALA A 7 -12.85 -29.48 -5.23
N ASN A 8 -12.83 -29.91 -3.96
CA ASN A 8 -13.16 -29.07 -2.81
C ASN A 8 -12.09 -27.99 -2.57
N LYS A 9 -10.81 -28.32 -2.81
CA LYS A 9 -9.72 -27.34 -2.73
C LYS A 9 -9.87 -26.26 -3.81
N TYR A 10 -10.24 -26.63 -5.03
CA TYR A 10 -10.43 -25.64 -6.10
C TYR A 10 -11.67 -24.75 -5.87
N LEU A 11 -12.76 -25.32 -5.35
CA LEU A 11 -13.98 -24.57 -5.04
C LEU A 11 -13.72 -23.51 -3.95
N SER A 12 -13.09 -23.90 -2.84
CA SER A 12 -12.77 -22.97 -1.75
C SER A 12 -11.83 -21.84 -2.19
N VAL A 13 -10.84 -22.15 -3.04
CA VAL A 13 -9.94 -21.16 -3.60
C VAL A 13 -10.67 -20.19 -4.55
N ALA A 14 -11.62 -20.67 -5.35
CA ALA A 14 -12.44 -19.82 -6.21
C ALA A 14 -13.35 -18.88 -5.40
N GLU A 15 -14.04 -19.40 -4.38
CA GLU A 15 -14.89 -18.60 -3.47
C GLU A 15 -14.08 -17.50 -2.77
N ASN A 16 -12.90 -17.84 -2.23
CA ASN A 16 -12.00 -16.88 -1.59
C ASN A 16 -11.53 -15.78 -2.55
N THR A 17 -11.36 -16.12 -3.83
CA THR A 17 -10.93 -15.17 -4.86
C THR A 17 -12.08 -14.23 -5.23
N ASP A 18 -13.32 -14.71 -5.26
CA ASP A 18 -14.49 -13.86 -5.47
C ASP A 18 -14.68 -12.86 -4.33
N VAL A 19 -14.46 -13.27 -3.08
CA VAL A 19 -14.42 -12.32 -1.95
C VAL A 19 -13.38 -11.23 -2.18
N THR A 20 -12.18 -11.60 -2.61
CA THR A 20 -11.11 -10.64 -2.93
C THR A 20 -11.56 -9.65 -4.00
N ARG A 21 -12.19 -10.11 -5.08
CA ARG A 21 -12.72 -9.26 -6.16
C ARG A 21 -13.76 -8.27 -5.68
N PHE A 22 -14.69 -8.71 -4.83
CA PHE A 22 -15.71 -7.83 -4.27
C PHE A 22 -15.08 -6.78 -3.35
N CYS A 23 -14.06 -7.15 -2.56
CA CYS A 23 -13.29 -6.20 -1.75
C CYS A 23 -12.57 -5.17 -2.62
N THR A 24 -11.87 -5.58 -3.68
CA THR A 24 -11.18 -4.66 -4.61
C THR A 24 -12.17 -3.71 -5.29
N LEU A 25 -13.33 -4.22 -5.73
CA LEU A 25 -14.39 -3.38 -6.30
C LEU A 25 -14.92 -2.37 -5.28
N ALA A 26 -15.20 -2.81 -4.05
CA ALA A 26 -15.64 -1.93 -2.98
C ALA A 26 -14.59 -0.86 -2.65
N ALA A 27 -13.30 -1.21 -2.65
CA ALA A 27 -12.20 -0.26 -2.47
C ALA A 27 -12.17 0.80 -3.58
N VAL A 28 -12.29 0.39 -4.85
CA VAL A 28 -12.36 1.33 -5.99
C VAL A 28 -13.56 2.26 -5.87
N VAL A 29 -14.75 1.73 -5.55
CA VAL A 29 -15.97 2.54 -5.40
C VAL A 29 -15.81 3.54 -4.25
N THR A 30 -15.22 3.11 -3.13
CA THR A 30 -14.98 3.98 -1.97
C THR A 30 -13.97 5.08 -2.30
N LEU A 31 -12.88 4.76 -3.01
CA LEU A 31 -11.92 5.75 -3.47
C LEU A 31 -12.52 6.72 -4.48
N PHE A 32 -13.36 6.22 -5.39
CA PHE A 32 -14.07 7.06 -6.35
C PHE A 32 -15.05 8.01 -5.63
N TRP A 33 -15.77 7.51 -4.62
CA TRP A 33 -16.63 8.33 -3.78
C TRP A 33 -15.85 9.44 -3.07
N ASP A 34 -14.75 9.10 -2.38
CA ASP A 34 -13.86 10.08 -1.72
C ASP A 34 -13.32 11.12 -2.72
N TRP A 35 -13.03 10.67 -3.95
CA TRP A 35 -12.53 11.52 -5.00
C TRP A 35 -13.56 12.58 -5.42
N VAL A 36 -14.80 12.15 -5.65
CA VAL A 36 -15.91 13.04 -6.04
C VAL A 36 -16.28 14.01 -4.93
N THR A 37 -16.32 13.56 -3.67
CA THR A 37 -16.78 14.40 -2.55
C THR A 37 -15.80 15.50 -2.15
N HIS A 38 -14.52 15.39 -2.49
CA HIS A 38 -13.49 16.38 -2.16
C HIS A 38 -12.95 17.11 -3.40
N LEU A 39 -13.61 16.97 -4.55
CA LEU A 39 -13.14 17.57 -5.80
C LEU A 39 -13.21 19.11 -5.75
N ASP A 40 -14.21 19.67 -5.07
CA ASP A 40 -14.37 21.10 -4.84
C ASP A 40 -13.19 21.70 -4.07
N ASP A 41 -12.85 21.10 -2.92
CA ASP A 41 -11.70 21.46 -2.11
C ASP A 41 -10.39 21.30 -2.90
N GLU A 42 -10.28 20.23 -3.71
CA GLU A 42 -9.09 19.98 -4.52
C GLU A 42 -8.86 21.11 -5.52
N VAL A 43 -9.90 21.47 -6.27
CA VAL A 43 -9.85 22.55 -7.27
C VAL A 43 -9.46 23.87 -6.61
N GLU A 44 -9.99 24.16 -5.41
CA GLU A 44 -9.70 25.39 -4.70
C GLU A 44 -8.27 25.44 -4.15
N TYR A 45 -7.82 24.40 -3.45
CA TYR A 45 -6.58 24.45 -2.69
C TYR A 45 -5.34 23.94 -3.45
N ILE A 46 -5.53 23.11 -4.48
CA ILE A 46 -4.44 22.40 -5.16
C ILE A 46 -4.31 22.87 -6.60
N TRP A 47 -5.41 22.93 -7.36
CA TRP A 47 -5.35 23.28 -8.77
C TRP A 47 -4.98 24.75 -8.98
N LYS A 48 -5.60 25.66 -8.21
CA LYS A 48 -5.30 27.11 -8.22
C LYS A 48 -3.91 27.46 -7.68
N ARG A 49 -3.22 26.53 -7.01
CA ARG A 49 -1.94 26.78 -6.34
C ARG A 49 -0.76 26.56 -7.28
N ASP A 50 0.27 27.40 -7.13
CA ASP A 50 1.48 27.33 -7.95
C ASP A 50 2.24 26.01 -7.81
N TRP A 51 2.78 25.52 -8.93
CA TRP A 51 3.60 24.31 -9.02
C TRP A 51 4.92 24.38 -8.23
N ARG A 52 5.34 25.57 -7.80
CA ARG A 52 6.59 25.79 -7.03
C ARG A 52 6.53 25.18 -5.62
N MET A 53 5.35 24.78 -5.15
CA MET A 53 5.19 24.17 -3.83
C MET A 53 5.36 22.66 -3.90
N ALA A 54 6.35 22.14 -3.18
CA ALA A 54 6.73 20.72 -3.19
C ALA A 54 5.58 19.75 -2.86
N GLY A 55 4.51 20.22 -2.19
CA GLY A 55 3.36 19.40 -1.82
C GLY A 55 2.41 19.05 -2.98
N LYS A 56 2.31 19.90 -4.02
CA LYS A 56 1.39 19.68 -5.16
C LYS A 56 1.71 18.39 -5.95
N PRO A 57 2.95 18.16 -6.43
CA PRO A 57 3.25 16.93 -7.17
C PRO A 57 3.08 15.68 -6.30
N LEU A 58 3.47 15.75 -5.02
CA LEU A 58 3.33 14.62 -4.09
C LEU A 58 1.87 14.24 -3.86
N TYR A 59 1.00 15.24 -3.69
CA TYR A 59 -0.45 15.01 -3.58
C TYR A 59 -1.02 14.38 -4.86
N LEU A 60 -0.67 14.92 -6.03
CA LEU A 60 -1.18 14.41 -7.30
C LEU A 60 -0.74 12.95 -7.56
N ILE A 61 0.51 12.61 -7.23
CA ILE A 61 1.03 11.25 -7.36
C ILE A 61 0.24 10.29 -6.46
N ILE A 62 0.02 10.65 -5.20
CA ILE A 62 -0.70 9.79 -4.27
C ILE A 62 -2.15 9.63 -4.72
N ARG A 63 -2.86 10.73 -5.00
CA ARG A 63 -4.29 10.67 -5.30
C ARG A 63 -4.56 10.02 -6.67
N TYR A 64 -3.99 10.55 -7.74
CA TYR A 64 -4.24 10.06 -9.10
C TYR A 64 -3.47 8.77 -9.40
N GLY A 65 -2.23 8.66 -8.92
CA GLY A 65 -1.44 7.44 -9.10
C GLY A 65 -2.02 6.27 -8.31
N GLY A 66 -2.47 6.50 -7.07
CA GLY A 66 -3.13 5.47 -6.26
C GLY A 66 -4.44 5.00 -6.87
N PHE A 67 -5.28 5.94 -7.31
CA PHE A 67 -6.53 5.60 -7.99
C PHE A 67 -6.30 4.83 -9.30
N ALA A 68 -5.34 5.27 -10.12
CA ALA A 68 -4.99 4.56 -11.36
C ALA A 68 -4.45 3.14 -11.09
N PHE A 69 -3.63 2.98 -10.05
CA PHE A 69 -3.11 1.68 -9.65
C PHE A 69 -4.24 0.75 -9.15
N GLN A 70 -5.20 1.28 -8.38
CA GLN A 70 -6.35 0.49 -7.93
C GLN A 70 -7.26 0.05 -9.08
N ILE A 71 -7.51 0.93 -10.06
CA ILE A 71 -8.27 0.57 -11.26
C ILE A 71 -7.53 -0.50 -12.06
N PHE A 72 -6.22 -0.36 -12.20
CA PHE A 72 -5.39 -1.37 -12.84
C PHE A 72 -5.52 -2.73 -12.14
N ASP A 73 -5.43 -2.77 -10.80
CA ASP A 73 -5.61 -3.99 -10.01
C ASP A 73 -7.01 -4.62 -10.23
N LEU A 74 -8.07 -3.80 -10.16
CA LEU A 74 -9.44 -4.25 -10.41
C LEU A 74 -9.63 -4.88 -11.80
N VAL A 75 -9.11 -4.24 -12.85
CA VAL A 75 -9.20 -4.74 -14.23
C VAL A 75 -8.48 -6.08 -14.36
N GLN A 76 -7.35 -6.24 -13.69
CA GLN A 76 -6.55 -7.45 -13.73
C GLN A 76 -7.23 -8.60 -12.97
N MET A 77 -7.86 -8.32 -11.83
CA MET A 77 -8.60 -9.30 -11.04
C MET A 77 -9.93 -9.75 -11.67
N LEU A 78 -10.66 -8.84 -12.32
CA LEU A 78 -11.94 -9.13 -12.99
C LEU A 78 -11.78 -9.60 -14.44
N GLY A 79 -10.65 -9.31 -15.07
CA GLY A 79 -10.38 -9.64 -16.47
C GLY A 79 -10.46 -11.15 -16.77
N SER A 80 -11.06 -11.51 -17.90
CA SER A 80 -11.11 -12.89 -18.39
C SER A 80 -9.90 -13.19 -19.28
N TRP A 81 -8.75 -13.46 -18.66
CA TRP A 81 -7.48 -13.75 -19.35
C TRP A 81 -7.43 -15.17 -19.96
N GLY A 82 -8.44 -16.01 -19.68
CA GLY A 82 -8.53 -17.41 -20.13
C GLY A 82 -9.18 -17.63 -21.51
N LYS A 83 -9.72 -16.58 -22.15
CA LYS A 83 -10.14 -16.68 -23.56
C LYS A 83 -8.91 -16.42 -24.42
N LYS A 84 -8.58 -17.30 -25.37
CA LYS A 84 -7.81 -16.92 -26.56
C LYS A 84 -8.60 -15.82 -27.26
N GLN A 85 -8.40 -14.58 -26.83
CA GLN A 85 -9.00 -13.42 -27.44
C GLN A 85 -8.13 -13.18 -28.67
N HIS A 86 -8.62 -13.64 -29.82
CA HIS A 86 -7.96 -13.58 -31.14
C HIS A 86 -7.52 -12.16 -31.57
N TRP A 87 -7.86 -11.14 -30.77
CA TRP A 87 -7.62 -9.72 -31.01
C TRP A 87 -6.61 -9.09 -30.03
N LEU A 88 -6.18 -9.81 -28.98
CA LEU A 88 -5.16 -9.37 -28.01
C LEU A 88 -4.18 -10.54 -27.81
N ASN A 89 -3.25 -10.67 -28.76
CA ASN A 89 -2.24 -11.71 -28.85
C ASN A 89 -1.08 -11.54 -27.84
N ASN A 90 -1.35 -11.03 -26.63
CA ASN A 90 -0.32 -10.82 -25.61
C ASN A 90 -0.64 -11.63 -24.35
N SER A 91 -0.02 -12.80 -24.25
CA SER A 91 0.28 -13.50 -22.99
C SER A 91 1.06 -12.65 -21.97
N ASP A 92 1.48 -11.44 -22.36
CA ASP A 92 2.34 -10.56 -21.57
C ASP A 92 1.60 -9.76 -20.50
N SER A 93 0.28 -9.55 -20.57
CA SER A 93 -0.43 -8.68 -19.62
C SER A 93 -0.55 -9.27 -18.21
N CYS A 94 -0.76 -10.58 -18.08
CA CYS A 94 -0.80 -11.29 -16.79
C CYS A 94 0.61 -11.44 -16.20
N ALA A 95 1.63 -11.65 -17.05
CA ALA A 95 3.03 -11.62 -16.62
C ALA A 95 3.45 -10.21 -16.15
N LEU A 96 3.07 -9.18 -16.90
CA LEU A 96 3.31 -7.78 -16.57
C LEU A 96 2.62 -7.40 -15.25
N TYR A 97 1.38 -7.84 -15.04
CA TYR A 97 0.66 -7.64 -13.78
C TYR A 97 1.44 -8.19 -12.58
N TYR A 98 1.94 -9.43 -12.67
CA TYR A 98 2.75 -10.02 -11.60
C TYR A 98 4.13 -9.40 -11.40
N VAL A 99 4.66 -8.67 -12.38
CA VAL A 99 5.87 -7.87 -12.23
C VAL A 99 5.56 -6.49 -11.62
N LEU A 100 4.48 -5.86 -12.07
CA LEU A 100 4.10 -4.51 -11.65
C LEU A 100 3.53 -4.47 -10.24
N LEU A 101 2.65 -5.40 -9.88
CA LEU A 101 2.00 -5.45 -8.58
C LEU A 101 3.00 -5.42 -7.41
N PRO A 102 4.02 -6.29 -7.36
CA PRO A 102 4.94 -6.29 -6.23
C PRO A 102 5.94 -5.14 -6.20
N ILE A 103 6.09 -4.40 -7.29
CA ILE A 103 6.95 -3.21 -7.33
C ILE A 103 6.10 -1.98 -7.00
N GLY A 104 4.91 -1.88 -7.60
CA GLY A 104 4.00 -0.76 -7.51
C GLY A 104 3.40 -0.59 -6.12
N THR A 105 2.93 -1.68 -5.51
CA THR A 105 2.36 -1.66 -4.15
C THR A 105 3.33 -1.07 -3.12
N PRO A 106 4.55 -1.62 -2.92
CA PRO A 106 5.49 -1.06 -1.96
C PRO A 106 6.02 0.31 -2.38
N ALA A 107 6.20 0.58 -3.69
CA ALA A 107 6.59 1.91 -4.14
C ALA A 107 5.58 2.98 -3.70
N PHE A 108 4.28 2.69 -3.81
CA PHE A 108 3.24 3.60 -3.37
C PHE A 108 3.23 3.80 -1.85
N LEU A 109 3.40 2.71 -1.07
CA LEU A 109 3.56 2.80 0.39
C LEU A 109 4.76 3.69 0.76
N PHE A 110 5.90 3.53 0.09
CA PHE A 110 7.07 4.37 0.33
C PHE A 110 6.85 5.85 -0.02
N VAL A 111 6.01 6.16 -1.00
CA VAL A 111 5.61 7.55 -1.27
C VAL A 111 4.82 8.13 -0.10
N VAL A 112 3.91 7.35 0.50
CA VAL A 112 3.16 7.74 1.70
C VAL A 112 4.11 7.92 2.90
N ASP A 113 5.04 6.99 3.10
CA ASP A 113 6.08 7.07 4.15
C ASP A 113 6.91 8.35 4.05
N VAL A 114 7.25 8.79 2.83
CA VAL A 114 7.97 10.05 2.61
C VAL A 114 7.14 11.25 3.07
N VAL A 115 5.83 11.26 2.85
CA VAL A 115 4.94 12.34 3.34
C VAL A 115 4.91 12.37 4.86
N LEU A 116 4.77 11.20 5.49
CA LEU A 116 4.71 11.06 6.93
C LEU A 116 6.06 11.41 7.59
N ALA A 117 7.17 10.97 7.00
CA ALA A 117 8.51 11.36 7.40
C ALA A 117 8.72 12.87 7.28
N TYR A 118 8.30 13.48 6.16
CA TYR A 118 8.38 14.93 5.99
C TYR A 118 7.61 15.69 7.06
N ARG A 119 6.36 15.31 7.32
CA ARG A 119 5.50 15.92 8.35
C ARG A 119 6.13 15.81 9.74
N SER A 120 6.65 14.63 10.11
CA SER A 120 7.31 14.43 11.40
C SER A 120 8.58 15.28 11.52
N LEU A 121 9.40 15.39 10.47
CA LEU A 121 10.63 16.18 10.46
C LEU A 121 10.38 17.70 10.54
N CYS A 122 9.26 18.18 9.99
CA CYS A 122 8.83 19.57 10.15
C CYS A 122 8.61 19.94 11.63
N LEU A 123 8.11 19.02 12.47
CA LEU A 123 7.96 19.25 13.92
C LEU A 123 9.32 19.48 14.62
N TYR A 124 10.40 18.96 14.03
CA TYR A 124 11.77 19.12 14.50
C TYR A 124 12.54 20.24 13.80
N ARG A 125 11.83 21.11 13.06
CA ARG A 125 12.43 22.21 12.27
C ARG A 125 13.54 21.72 11.34
N LEU A 126 13.38 20.52 10.76
CA LEU A 126 14.32 19.94 9.78
C LEU A 126 15.78 19.89 10.28
N ASN A 127 15.99 19.51 11.54
CA ASN A 127 17.34 19.31 12.07
C ASN A 127 18.13 18.31 11.19
N ARG A 128 19.23 18.77 10.58
CA ARG A 128 20.02 17.98 9.61
C ARG A 128 20.41 16.60 10.13
N ARG A 129 20.76 16.47 11.42
CA ARG A 129 21.10 15.16 12.01
C ARG A 129 19.92 14.19 11.97
N LEU A 130 18.74 14.66 12.37
CA LEU A 130 17.54 13.83 12.38
C LEU A 130 17.07 13.50 10.97
N VAL A 131 17.21 14.44 10.03
CA VAL A 131 16.93 14.21 8.61
C VAL A 131 17.85 13.11 8.07
N THR A 132 19.17 13.20 8.29
CA THR A 132 20.12 12.18 7.84
C THR A 132 19.83 10.81 8.43
N ILE A 133 19.50 10.73 9.73
CA ILE A 133 19.12 9.47 10.38
C ILE A 133 17.85 8.88 9.74
N ASN A 134 16.82 9.70 9.52
CA ASN A 134 15.58 9.24 8.91
C ASN A 134 15.78 8.77 7.46
N VAL A 135 16.58 9.49 6.67
CA VAL A 135 16.91 9.08 5.31
C VAL A 135 17.67 7.75 5.31
N ALA A 136 18.62 7.56 6.24
CA ALA A 136 19.34 6.30 6.35
C ALA A 136 18.41 5.12 6.72
N PHE A 137 17.52 5.31 7.70
CA PHE A 137 16.52 4.31 8.08
C PHE A 137 15.56 3.98 6.94
N PHE A 138 15.09 5.00 6.21
CA PHE A 138 14.22 4.83 5.05
C PHE A 138 14.92 4.03 3.93
N CYS A 139 16.18 4.36 3.61
CA CYS A 139 16.95 3.60 2.62
C CYS A 139 17.16 2.14 3.04
N ILE A 140 17.37 1.87 4.33
CA ILE A 140 17.48 0.50 4.86
C ILE A 140 16.13 -0.24 4.72
N ALA A 141 15.01 0.41 5.03
CA ALA A 141 13.68 -0.16 4.87
C ALA A 141 13.40 -0.51 3.40
N VAL A 142 13.67 0.41 2.47
CA VAL A 142 13.52 0.18 1.03
C VAL A 142 14.40 -0.97 0.54
N ALA A 143 15.69 -0.98 0.90
CA ALA A 143 16.64 -2.00 0.47
C ALA A 143 16.28 -3.39 1.00
N SER A 144 15.86 -3.49 2.27
CA SER A 144 15.44 -4.75 2.88
C SER A 144 14.13 -5.27 2.28
N THR A 145 13.12 -4.42 2.09
CA THR A 145 11.89 -4.80 1.38
C THR A 145 12.20 -5.28 -0.04
N ALA A 146 13.03 -4.56 -0.80
CA ALA A 146 13.40 -4.95 -2.16
C ALA A 146 14.14 -6.30 -2.21
N ALA A 147 15.06 -6.55 -1.27
CA ALA A 147 15.79 -7.80 -1.19
C ALA A 147 14.86 -9.00 -0.86
N ILE A 148 13.97 -8.84 0.12
CA ILE A 148 13.02 -9.88 0.53
C ILE A 148 12.01 -10.15 -0.58
N ALA A 149 11.52 -9.09 -1.23
CA ALA A 149 10.57 -9.18 -2.32
C ALA A 149 11.23 -9.89 -3.52
N GLY A 150 12.44 -9.48 -3.92
CA GLY A 150 13.21 -10.14 -4.98
C GLY A 150 13.49 -11.63 -4.71
N TYR A 151 13.87 -11.98 -3.48
CA TYR A 151 14.01 -13.38 -3.07
C TYR A 151 12.67 -14.14 -3.18
N SER A 152 11.58 -13.53 -2.74
CA SER A 152 10.26 -14.14 -2.83
C SER A 152 9.85 -14.35 -4.30
N PHE A 153 10.08 -13.37 -5.20
CA PHE A 153 9.78 -13.47 -6.64
C PHE A 153 10.50 -14.59 -7.36
N SER A 154 11.72 -14.92 -6.95
CA SER A 154 12.45 -16.06 -7.53
C SER A 154 11.71 -17.40 -7.38
N LYS A 155 10.73 -17.48 -6.46
CA LYS A 155 9.93 -18.67 -6.18
C LYS A 155 8.49 -18.60 -6.73
N PHE A 156 8.11 -17.52 -7.41
CA PHE A 156 6.78 -17.41 -8.01
C PHE A 156 6.71 -18.21 -9.31
N GLY A 157 5.59 -18.90 -9.52
CA GLY A 157 5.23 -19.51 -10.79
C GLY A 157 3.86 -19.04 -11.24
N VAL A 158 3.75 -18.55 -12.48
CA VAL A 158 2.46 -18.27 -13.12
C VAL A 158 1.81 -19.60 -13.48
N VAL A 159 0.58 -19.84 -13.02
CA VAL A 159 -0.15 -21.08 -13.28
C VAL A 159 -1.21 -20.82 -14.34
N ALA A 160 -1.27 -21.68 -15.36
CA ALA A 160 -2.28 -21.59 -16.40
C ALA A 160 -3.68 -21.78 -15.81
N THR A 161 -4.58 -20.84 -16.09
CA THR A 161 -5.93 -20.82 -15.53
C THR A 161 -6.89 -21.71 -16.33
N PRO A 162 -7.73 -22.53 -15.66
CA PRO A 162 -8.76 -23.29 -16.35
C PRO A 162 -9.78 -22.37 -17.03
N ARG A 163 -10.32 -22.78 -18.20
CA ARG A 163 -11.21 -21.97 -19.05
C ARG A 163 -12.49 -21.45 -18.38
N PHE A 164 -12.89 -22.03 -17.25
CA PHE A 164 -14.12 -21.68 -16.51
C PHE A 164 -13.88 -20.66 -15.39
N ILE A 165 -12.62 -20.25 -15.13
CA ILE A 165 -12.26 -19.29 -14.09
C ILE A 165 -11.62 -18.06 -14.74
N THR A 166 -12.10 -16.85 -14.39
CA THR A 166 -11.50 -15.58 -14.81
C THR A 166 -10.34 -15.19 -13.90
N GLY A 167 -9.57 -14.16 -14.24
CA GLY A 167 -8.44 -13.67 -13.45
C GLY A 167 -7.10 -14.30 -13.81
N CYS A 168 -6.04 -13.65 -13.34
CA CYS A 168 -4.64 -14.06 -13.46
C CYS A 168 -4.22 -14.75 -12.15
N TRP A 169 -3.62 -15.94 -12.23
CA TRP A 169 -3.34 -16.80 -11.07
C TRP A 169 -1.85 -17.15 -10.97
N ALA A 170 -1.30 -17.07 -9.76
CA ALA A 170 0.08 -17.44 -9.45
C ALA A 170 0.18 -18.06 -8.06
N THR A 171 1.21 -18.89 -7.89
CA THR A 171 1.57 -19.41 -6.57
C THR A 171 2.25 -18.33 -5.75
N MET A 172 1.65 -17.98 -4.60
CA MET A 172 2.25 -17.05 -3.65
C MET A 172 3.03 -17.81 -2.56
N PRO A 173 4.35 -17.61 -2.44
CA PRO A 173 5.13 -18.21 -1.37
C PRO A 173 4.71 -17.62 -0.02
N SER A 174 4.69 -18.46 1.01
CA SER A 174 4.40 -18.01 2.38
C SER A 174 5.45 -17.07 2.94
N THR A 175 6.62 -16.89 2.31
CA THR A 175 7.65 -15.94 2.76
C THR A 175 7.31 -14.49 2.46
N ILE A 176 6.26 -14.22 1.68
CA ILE A 176 5.89 -12.85 1.29
C ILE A 176 5.53 -11.95 2.48
N TYR A 177 5.02 -12.49 3.59
CA TYR A 177 4.72 -11.66 4.78
C TYR A 177 5.94 -10.91 5.30
N MET A 178 7.16 -11.41 5.07
CA MET A 178 8.38 -10.76 5.53
C MET A 178 8.59 -9.39 4.86
N THR A 179 7.95 -9.11 3.73
CA THR A 179 8.06 -7.81 3.05
C THR A 179 7.36 -6.68 3.81
N THR A 180 6.42 -7.00 4.72
CA THR A 180 5.71 -6.00 5.53
C THR A 180 6.47 -5.58 6.78
N VAL A 181 7.49 -6.34 7.19
CA VAL A 181 8.26 -6.09 8.41
C VAL A 181 9.10 -4.81 8.33
N PRO A 182 9.91 -4.56 7.28
CA PRO A 182 10.71 -3.34 7.24
C PRO A 182 9.90 -2.03 7.23
N PRO A 183 8.81 -1.90 6.43
CA PRO A 183 7.94 -0.72 6.49
C PRO A 183 7.31 -0.53 7.87
N LEU A 184 6.87 -1.61 8.53
CA LEU A 184 6.31 -1.53 9.88
C LEU A 184 7.32 -0.99 10.90
N ILE A 185 8.58 -1.43 10.84
CA ILE A 185 9.65 -0.93 11.71
C ILE A 185 9.88 0.57 11.48
N PHE A 186 9.90 0.99 10.21
CA PHE A 186 10.07 2.40 9.86
C PHE A 186 8.91 3.27 10.37
N GLU A 187 7.68 2.79 10.23
CA GLU A 187 6.48 3.47 10.76
C GLU A 187 6.51 3.61 12.28
N LEU A 188 6.88 2.55 13.00
CA LEU A 188 7.03 2.60 14.46
C LEU A 188 8.12 3.59 14.89
N TRP A 189 9.19 3.71 14.10
CA TRP A 189 10.24 4.70 14.32
C TRP A 189 9.71 6.14 14.16
N LEU A 190 9.00 6.44 13.06
CA LEU A 190 8.39 7.75 12.84
C LEU A 190 7.38 8.10 13.93
N PHE A 191 6.52 7.15 14.29
CA PHE A 191 5.56 7.30 15.37
C PHE A 191 6.26 7.64 16.70
N SER A 192 7.34 6.94 17.03
CA SER A 192 8.14 7.19 18.23
C SER A 192 8.72 8.61 18.25
N LEU A 193 9.18 9.13 17.11
CA LEU A 193 9.66 10.51 16.99
C LEU A 193 8.55 11.54 17.28
N VAL A 194 7.35 11.32 16.75
CA VAL A 194 6.22 12.24 16.96
C VAL A 194 5.76 12.21 18.42
N VAL A 195 5.61 11.02 19.00
CA VAL A 195 5.22 10.82 20.41
C VAL A 195 6.25 11.44 21.34
N TYR A 196 7.55 11.21 21.11
CA TYR A 196 8.61 11.81 21.91
C TYR A 196 8.54 13.34 21.88
N LYS A 197 8.30 13.93 20.70
CA LYS A 197 8.16 15.38 20.57
C LYS A 197 6.94 15.91 21.33
N LEU A 198 5.81 15.22 21.25
CA LEU A 198 4.58 15.58 21.94
C LEU A 198 4.75 15.54 23.46
N ILE A 199 5.35 14.47 23.98
CA ILE A 199 5.60 14.31 25.42
C ILE A 199 6.54 15.42 25.90
N ARG A 200 7.63 15.68 25.17
CA ARG A 200 8.58 16.74 25.51
C ARG A 200 7.93 18.12 25.51
N TYR A 201 7.17 18.44 24.46
CA TYR A 201 6.45 19.72 24.36
C TYR A 201 5.46 19.91 25.51
N THR A 202 4.69 18.87 25.85
CA THR A 202 3.73 18.91 26.96
C THR A 202 4.41 19.07 28.32
N ARG A 203 5.61 18.49 28.50
CA ARG A 203 6.41 18.64 29.73
C ARG A 203 7.03 20.03 29.87
N GLU A 204 7.53 20.62 28.78
CA GLU A 204 8.21 21.92 28.80
C GLU A 204 7.23 23.10 28.91
N VAL A 205 6.06 23.02 28.25
CA VAL A 205 5.10 24.14 28.16
C VAL A 205 3.93 23.97 29.16
N GLY A 206 3.78 22.79 29.78
CA GLY A 206 2.58 22.42 30.54
C GLY A 206 1.41 22.05 29.62
N ARG A 207 0.28 21.61 30.19
CA ARG A 207 -0.97 21.40 29.43
C ARG A 207 -1.43 22.75 28.87
N PRO A 208 -1.42 22.99 27.55
CA PRO A 208 -1.87 24.26 27.03
C PRO A 208 -3.39 24.37 27.21
N SER A 209 -3.86 25.51 27.70
CA SER A 209 -5.29 25.77 27.92
C SER A 209 -6.04 26.10 26.62
N LYS A 210 -5.34 26.20 25.48
CA LYS A 210 -5.86 26.44 24.14
C LYS A 210 -5.16 25.49 23.18
N GLU A 211 -5.91 24.84 22.29
CA GLU A 211 -5.36 23.97 21.25
C GLU A 211 -4.35 24.76 20.41
N SER A 212 -3.06 24.51 20.63
CA SER A 212 -2.02 25.12 19.80
C SER A 212 -2.02 24.43 18.44
N ILE A 213 -1.67 25.15 17.37
CA ILE A 213 -1.54 24.60 16.01
C ILE A 213 -0.68 23.33 16.00
N ILE A 214 0.31 23.25 16.91
CA ILE A 214 1.18 22.08 17.10
C ILE A 214 0.38 20.88 17.61
N GLN A 215 -0.56 21.06 18.55
CA GLN A 215 -1.40 19.95 19.03
C GLN A 215 -2.35 19.44 17.96
N LEU A 216 -2.95 20.34 17.17
CA LEU A 216 -3.82 19.94 16.06
C LEU A 216 -3.02 19.16 15.01
N LEU A 217 -1.86 19.69 14.59
CA LEU A 217 -0.99 19.04 13.63
C LEU A 217 -0.49 17.67 14.10
N VAL A 218 -0.17 17.54 15.40
CA VAL A 218 0.26 16.28 16.00
C VAL A 218 -0.89 15.29 16.08
N LYS A 219 -2.09 15.72 16.49
CA LYS A 219 -3.27 14.85 16.58
C LYS A 219 -3.63 14.28 15.21
N ASP A 220 -3.71 15.13 14.19
CA ASP A 220 -4.00 14.70 12.82
C ASP A 220 -2.92 13.74 12.32
N SER A 221 -1.64 14.05 12.54
CA SER A 221 -0.55 13.18 12.10
C SER A 221 -0.57 11.83 12.84
N MET A 222 -0.79 11.82 14.16
CA MET A 222 -0.80 10.61 15.00
C MET A 222 -1.91 9.63 14.62
N SER A 223 -3.10 10.13 14.28
CA SER A 223 -4.21 9.27 13.83
C SER A 223 -3.83 8.51 12.55
N TRP A 224 -3.19 9.18 11.59
CA TRP A 224 -2.73 8.54 10.36
C TRP A 224 -1.64 7.49 10.59
N PHE A 225 -0.65 7.76 11.44
CA PHE A 225 0.39 6.77 11.79
C PHE A 225 -0.20 5.47 12.34
N PHE A 226 -1.19 5.59 13.24
CA PHE A 226 -1.83 4.41 13.83
C PHE A 226 -2.61 3.61 12.77
N ILE A 227 -3.36 4.30 11.91
CA ILE A 227 -4.13 3.66 10.84
C ILE A 227 -3.21 2.92 9.87
N ILE A 228 -2.15 3.56 9.40
CA ILE A 228 -1.21 2.96 8.45
C ILE A 228 -0.47 1.77 9.10
N ALA A 229 0.03 1.91 10.33
CA ALA A 229 0.67 0.80 11.03
C ALA A 229 -0.28 -0.39 11.25
N ALA A 230 -1.55 -0.12 11.60
CA ALA A 230 -2.56 -1.16 11.74
C ALA A 230 -2.88 -1.85 10.41
N MET A 231 -2.95 -1.10 9.31
CA MET A 231 -3.15 -1.63 7.96
C MET A 231 -1.97 -2.50 7.52
N ILE A 232 -0.73 -2.06 7.73
CA ILE A 232 0.48 -2.84 7.40
C ILE A 232 0.52 -4.14 8.23
N LEU A 233 0.20 -4.06 9.52
CA LEU A 233 0.11 -5.23 10.39
C LEU A 233 -0.98 -6.20 9.91
N TRP A 234 -2.17 -5.67 9.58
CA TRP A 234 -3.26 -6.47 9.05
C TRP A 234 -2.87 -7.17 7.74
N ASN A 235 -2.23 -6.47 6.81
CA ASN A 235 -1.74 -7.06 5.56
C ASN A 235 -0.67 -8.13 5.82
N GLY A 236 0.26 -7.88 6.75
CA GLY A 236 1.25 -8.88 7.17
C GLY A 236 0.62 -10.15 7.77
N LEU A 237 -0.39 -9.99 8.62
CA LEU A 237 -1.14 -11.10 9.20
C LEU A 237 -1.90 -11.90 8.13
N ASN A 238 -2.52 -11.22 7.15
CA ASN A 238 -3.19 -11.89 6.04
C ASN A 238 -2.18 -12.67 5.18
N PHE A 239 -1.00 -12.12 4.89
CA PHE A 239 0.04 -12.87 4.17
C PHE A 239 0.54 -14.10 4.94
N ALA A 240 0.61 -14.03 6.27
CA ALA A 240 1.10 -15.11 7.11
C ALA A 240 0.05 -16.21 7.35
N LEU A 241 -1.22 -15.83 7.58
CA LEU A 241 -2.26 -16.71 8.11
C LEU A 241 -3.37 -17.05 7.11
N ALA A 242 -3.58 -16.24 6.07
CA ALA A 242 -4.72 -16.44 5.17
C ALA A 242 -4.53 -17.67 4.26
N PRO A 243 -5.62 -18.42 4.00
CA PRO A 243 -5.60 -19.54 3.06
C PRO A 243 -5.32 -19.07 1.62
N GLU A 244 -4.92 -20.00 0.77
CA GLU A 244 -4.69 -19.76 -0.66
C GLU A 244 -5.95 -19.15 -1.31
N GLY A 245 -5.77 -18.09 -2.10
CA GLY A 245 -6.87 -17.29 -2.69
C GLY A 245 -7.21 -16.02 -1.90
N LEU A 246 -7.21 -16.05 -0.56
CA LEU A 246 -7.49 -14.88 0.29
C LEU A 246 -6.27 -13.98 0.53
N ARG A 247 -5.06 -14.50 0.31
CA ARG A 247 -3.81 -13.70 0.43
C ARG A 247 -3.78 -12.50 -0.52
N GLY A 248 -4.57 -12.54 -1.60
CA GLY A 248 -4.75 -11.41 -2.52
C GLY A 248 -5.37 -10.18 -1.88
N VAL A 249 -6.18 -10.33 -0.82
CA VAL A 249 -6.77 -9.20 -0.07
C VAL A 249 -5.70 -8.37 0.65
N ALA A 250 -4.54 -8.97 0.94
CA ALA A 250 -3.43 -8.29 1.59
C ALA A 250 -2.62 -7.39 0.63
N LEU A 251 -2.90 -7.50 -0.67
CA LEU A 251 -2.42 -6.56 -1.68
C LEU A 251 -3.47 -5.44 -1.77
N PRO A 252 -3.05 -4.17 -1.62
CA PRO A 252 -3.97 -3.04 -1.62
C PRO A 252 -4.71 -2.93 -2.95
#